data_AF-A0A2I0NI39-F1
#
_entry.id   AF-A0A2I0NI39-F1
#
_cell.length_a   1.000
_cell.length_b   1.000
_cell.length_c   1.000
_cell.angle_alpha   90.00
_cell.angle_beta   90.00
_cell.angle_gamma   90.00
#
_symmetry.space_group_name_H-M   'P 1'
#
loop_
_entity.id
_entity.type
_entity.pdbx_description
1 polymer ?
#
loop_
_entity_poly.entity_id
_entity_poly.type
_entity_poly.pdbx_seq_one_letter_code
_entity_poly.pdbx_strand_id
1 'polypeptide(L)'
;MLDYETEILDATSKLGYKRSDILHSALKMYLDVNTDLKEKLAVELYKEGKASLGKASEIADISYEEMKELLVNNKVPIRRGPASLKEMKNRAKELAEILS
;
A
#
# COMPACT_ATOMS: atom_id res chain seq x y z
N MET A 1 20.81 -19.36 11.42
CA MET A 1 19.78 -19.18 10.38
C MET A 1 19.84 -17.78 9.78
N LEU A 2 19.95 -16.72 10.61
CA LEU A 2 20.18 -15.33 10.15
C LEU A 2 21.50 -15.12 9.38
N ASP A 3 22.54 -15.91 9.67
CA ASP A 3 23.86 -15.75 9.04
C ASP A 3 23.82 -16.05 7.54
N TYR A 4 23.11 -17.11 7.14
CA TYR A 4 23.00 -17.53 5.73
C TYR A 4 22.24 -16.51 4.86
N GLU A 5 21.13 -15.95 5.37
CA GLU A 5 20.36 -14.93 4.65
C GLU A 5 21.18 -13.64 4.47
N THR A 6 21.97 -13.29 5.49
CA THR A 6 22.86 -12.12 5.44
C THR A 6 23.98 -12.34 4.43
N GLU A 7 24.59 -13.53 4.42
CA GLU A 7 25.61 -13.92 3.43
C GLU A 7 25.08 -13.86 1.99
N ILE A 8 23.85 -14.31 1.75
CA ILE A 8 23.21 -14.22 0.43
C ILE A 8 22.98 -12.76 0.02
N LEU A 9 22.50 -11.91 0.93
CA LEU A 9 22.27 -10.48 0.65
C LEU A 9 23.58 -9.75 0.33
N ASP A 10 24.67 -10.13 0.99
CA ASP A 10 26.00 -9.57 0.73
C ASP A 10 26.58 -10.07 -0.60
N ALA A 11 26.40 -11.36 -0.91
CA ALA A 11 26.83 -11.94 -2.18
C ALA A 11 26.10 -11.32 -3.38
N THR A 12 24.78 -11.12 -3.27
CA THR A 12 23.97 -10.46 -4.31
C THR A 12 24.34 -8.98 -4.48
N SER A 13 24.71 -8.29 -3.40
CA SER A 13 25.23 -6.92 -3.48
C SER A 13 26.55 -6.85 -4.27
N LYS A 14 27.44 -7.84 -4.13
CA LYS A 14 28.68 -7.94 -4.93
C LYS A 14 28.43 -8.15 -6.42
N LEU A 15 27.27 -8.69 -6.79
CA LEU A 15 26.82 -8.83 -8.18
C LEU A 15 26.18 -7.55 -8.75
N GLY A 16 26.11 -6.47 -7.96
CA GLY A 16 25.58 -5.17 -8.38
C GLY A 16 24.10 -4.96 -8.08
N TYR A 17 23.42 -5.91 -7.42
CA TYR A 17 22.04 -5.71 -6.98
C TYR A 17 21.98 -4.83 -5.74
N LYS A 18 21.04 -3.90 -5.69
CA LYS A 18 20.82 -3.11 -4.47
C LYS A 18 19.99 -3.92 -3.49
N ARG A 19 20.39 -3.88 -2.22
CA ARG A 19 19.64 -4.49 -1.10
C ARG A 19 18.18 -4.03 -1.05
N SER A 20 17.91 -2.76 -1.36
CA SER A 20 16.56 -2.20 -1.45
C SER A 20 15.68 -2.94 -2.46
N ASP A 21 16.23 -3.26 -3.62
CA ASP A 21 15.49 -3.85 -4.73
C ASP A 21 15.19 -5.32 -4.41
N ILE A 22 16.16 -6.01 -3.81
CA ILE A 22 15.98 -7.39 -3.34
C ILE A 22 14.90 -7.45 -2.25
N LEU A 23 14.98 -6.56 -1.25
CA LEU A 23 13.97 -6.49 -0.18
C LEU A 23 12.59 -6.15 -0.74
N HIS A 24 12.50 -5.23 -1.71
CA HIS A 24 11.26 -4.88 -2.36
C HIS A 24 10.65 -6.09 -3.09
N SER A 25 11.46 -6.81 -3.89
CA SER A 25 11.03 -8.03 -4.57
C SER A 25 10.60 -9.13 -3.60
N ALA A 26 11.37 -9.35 -2.54
CA ALA A 26 11.05 -10.35 -1.52
C ALA A 26 9.74 -10.01 -0.79
N LEU A 27 9.55 -8.74 -0.40
CA LEU A 27 8.30 -8.28 0.22
C LEU A 27 7.11 -8.45 -0.74
N LYS A 28 7.28 -8.10 -2.01
CA LYS A 28 6.24 -8.30 -3.02
C LYS A 28 5.87 -9.78 -3.15
N MET A 29 6.86 -10.66 -3.33
CA MET A 29 6.63 -12.11 -3.39
C MET A 29 5.95 -12.64 -2.13
N TYR A 30 6.37 -12.17 -0.95
CA TYR A 30 5.77 -12.56 0.32
C TYR A 30 4.30 -12.16 0.40
N LEU A 31 3.96 -10.92 0.04
CA LEU A 31 2.56 -10.46 0.02
C LEU A 31 1.73 -11.17 -1.05
N ASP A 32 2.33 -11.50 -2.20
CA ASP A 32 1.64 -12.23 -3.28
C ASP A 32 1.24 -13.65 -2.87
N VAL A 33 2.05 -14.31 -2.04
CA VAL A 33 1.72 -15.61 -1.46
C VAL A 33 0.73 -15.49 -0.29
N ASN A 34 0.80 -14.40 0.47
CA ASN A 34 -0.01 -14.20 1.68
C ASN A 34 -1.10 -13.15 1.42
N THR A 35 -2.12 -13.51 0.65
CA THR A 35 -3.23 -12.62 0.24
C THR A 35 -3.91 -11.95 1.44
N ASP A 36 -4.14 -12.68 2.54
CA ASP A 36 -4.72 -12.12 3.77
C ASP A 36 -3.90 -10.97 4.37
N LEU A 37 -2.57 -11.06 4.29
CA LEU A 37 -1.68 -9.98 4.76
C LEU A 37 -1.70 -8.80 3.80
N LYS A 38 -1.79 -9.08 2.49
CA LYS A 38 -1.92 -8.06 1.44
C LYS A 38 -3.20 -7.25 1.61
N GLU A 39 -4.32 -7.92 1.86
CA GLU A 39 -5.61 -7.32 2.17
C GLU A 39 -5.56 -6.48 3.46
N LYS A 40 -5.00 -7.02 4.54
CA LYS A 40 -4.82 -6.27 5.80
C LYS A 40 -3.99 -5.01 5.60
N LEU A 41 -2.91 -5.10 4.84
CA LEU A 41 -2.08 -3.95 4.50
C LEU A 41 -2.88 -2.88 3.74
N ALA A 42 -3.66 -3.30 2.73
CA ALA A 42 -4.52 -2.38 1.97
C ALA A 42 -5.56 -1.67 2.87
N VAL A 43 -6.18 -2.40 3.79
CA VAL A 43 -7.16 -1.86 4.76
C VAL A 43 -6.51 -0.83 5.69
N GLU A 44 -5.35 -1.12 6.28
CA GLU A 44 -4.68 -0.16 7.16
C GLU A 44 -4.20 1.09 6.41
N LEU A 45 -3.65 0.94 5.21
CA LEU A 45 -3.26 2.09 4.38
C LEU A 45 -4.46 2.96 3.98
N TYR A 46 -5.61 2.35 3.70
CA TYR A 46 -6.86 3.09 3.46
C TYR A 46 -7.31 3.85 4.70
N LYS A 47 -7.33 3.18 5.85
CA LYS A 47 -7.78 3.73 7.13
C LYS A 47 -6.89 4.91 7.60
N GLU A 48 -5.60 4.85 7.33
CA GLU A 48 -4.65 5.95 7.58
C GLU A 48 -4.72 7.08 6.54
N GLY A 49 -5.53 6.92 5.48
CA GLY A 49 -5.63 7.90 4.39
C GLY A 49 -4.42 7.94 3.46
N LYS A 50 -3.51 6.96 3.56
CA LYS A 50 -2.33 6.80 2.70
C LYS A 50 -2.68 6.17 1.34
N ALA A 51 -3.81 5.46 1.27
CA ALA A 51 -4.35 4.91 0.03
C ALA A 51 -5.80 5.38 -0.18
N SER A 52 -6.13 5.73 -1.41
CA SER A 52 -7.52 5.87 -1.84
C SER A 52 -8.19 4.49 -1.91
N LEU A 53 -9.51 4.44 -2.09
CA LEU A 53 -10.21 3.16 -2.27
C LEU A 53 -9.66 2.38 -3.47
N GLY A 54 -9.40 3.07 -4.59
CA GLY A 54 -8.81 2.46 -5.78
C GLY A 54 -7.38 1.97 -5.55
N LYS A 55 -6.56 2.77 -4.86
CA LYS A 55 -5.20 2.35 -4.52
C LYS A 55 -5.19 1.15 -3.58
N ALA A 56 -6.13 1.09 -2.63
CA ALA A 56 -6.29 -0.06 -1.75
C ALA A 56 -6.72 -1.31 -2.52
N SER A 57 -7.67 -1.20 -3.46
CA SER A 57 -8.05 -2.28 -4.38
C SER A 57 -6.85 -2.81 -5.19
N GLU A 58 -6.04 -1.91 -5.76
CA GLU A 58 -4.81 -2.30 -6.48
C GLU A 58 -3.81 -3.02 -5.58
N ILE A 59 -3.63 -2.56 -4.33
CA ILE A 59 -2.70 -3.19 -3.39
C ILE A 59 -3.18 -4.59 -3.02
N ALA A 60 -4.47 -4.76 -2.74
CA ALA A 60 -5.07 -6.05 -2.38
C ALA A 60 -5.24 -7.00 -3.58
N ASP A 61 -5.10 -6.51 -4.82
CA ASP A 61 -5.33 -7.25 -6.06
C ASP A 61 -6.78 -7.79 -6.18
N ILE A 62 -7.74 -6.93 -5.82
CA ILE A 62 -9.18 -7.22 -5.85
C ILE A 62 -9.95 -6.11 -6.53
N SER A 63 -11.20 -6.38 -6.91
CA SER A 63 -12.08 -5.39 -7.49
C SER A 63 -12.46 -4.28 -6.49
N TYR A 64 -13.01 -3.20 -7.04
CA TYR A 64 -13.48 -2.07 -6.23
C TYR A 64 -14.64 -2.46 -5.31
N GLU A 65 -15.51 -3.38 -5.73
CA GLU A 65 -16.62 -3.86 -4.90
C GLU A 65 -16.13 -4.80 -3.79
N GLU A 66 -15.24 -5.74 -4.09
CA GLU A 66 -14.61 -6.60 -3.08
C GLU A 66 -13.86 -5.79 -2.01
N MET A 67 -13.18 -4.72 -2.42
CA MET A 67 -12.51 -3.83 -1.45
C MET A 67 -13.52 -3.11 -0.54
N LYS A 68 -14.69 -2.72 -1.04
CA LYS A 68 -15.74 -2.12 -0.18
C LYS A 68 -16.27 -3.15 0.82
N GLU A 69 -16.53 -4.38 0.37
CA GLU A 69 -16.95 -5.48 1.25
C GLU A 69 -15.90 -5.76 2.32
N LEU A 70 -14.62 -5.82 1.93
CA LEU A 70 -13.49 -6.00 2.82
C LEU A 70 -13.42 -4.89 3.88
N LEU A 71 -13.60 -3.62 3.50
CA LEU A 71 -13.63 -2.50 4.45
C LEU A 71 -14.81 -2.60 5.43
N VAL A 72 -16.00 -2.94 4.93
CA VAL A 72 -17.20 -3.11 5.77
C VAL A 72 -17.00 -4.26 6.77
N ASN A 73 -16.47 -5.39 6.32
CA ASN A 73 -16.15 -6.54 7.17
C ASN A 73 -15.12 -6.20 8.25
N ASN A 74 -14.19 -5.30 7.96
CA ASN A 74 -13.19 -4.78 8.90
C ASN A 74 -13.69 -3.57 9.71
N LYS A 75 -14.98 -3.21 9.63
CA LYS A 75 -15.60 -2.06 10.33
C LYS A 75 -14.92 -0.72 10.01
N VAL A 76 -14.35 -0.60 8.81
CA VAL A 76 -13.72 0.64 8.32
C VAL A 76 -14.74 1.41 7.47
N PRO A 77 -15.09 2.65 7.84
CA PRO A 77 -16.07 3.43 7.11
C PRO A 77 -15.53 3.84 5.74
N ILE A 78 -16.35 3.67 4.70
CA ILE A 78 -16.03 4.10 3.35
C ILE A 78 -16.17 5.62 3.27
N ARG A 79 -15.07 6.33 2.99
CA ARG A 79 -15.05 7.78 2.78
C ARG A 79 -15.82 8.17 1.52
N ARG A 80 -16.93 8.90 1.69
CA ARG A 80 -17.70 9.52 0.59
C ARG A 80 -17.34 11.01 0.50
N GLY A 81 -16.19 11.30 -0.08
CA GLY A 81 -15.71 12.68 -0.29
C GLY A 81 -14.97 13.30 0.91
N PRO A 82 -14.68 14.61 0.86
CA PRO A 82 -13.96 15.32 1.91
C PRO A 82 -14.73 15.28 3.23
N ALA A 83 -14.06 15.00 4.34
CA ALA A 83 -14.69 14.99 5.66
C ALA A 83 -15.07 16.40 6.15
N SER A 84 -14.56 17.45 5.51
CA SER A 84 -14.89 18.84 5.84
C SER A 84 -14.63 19.81 4.67
N LEU A 85 -15.21 21.01 4.75
CA LEU A 85 -14.88 22.12 3.86
C LEU A 85 -13.40 22.49 3.92
N LYS A 86 -12.75 22.35 5.09
CA LYS A 86 -11.30 22.60 5.23
C LYS A 86 -10.50 21.59 4.42
N GLU A 87 -10.82 20.31 4.52
CA GLU A 87 -10.18 19.27 3.71
C GLU A 87 -10.41 19.50 2.21
N MET A 88 -11.63 19.87 1.82
CA MET A 88 -11.96 20.20 0.44
C MET A 88 -11.11 21.38 -0.08
N LYS A 89 -11.00 22.47 0.69
CA LYS A 89 -10.19 23.64 0.34
C LYS A 89 -8.70 23.31 0.25
N ASN A 90 -8.18 22.50 1.16
CA ASN A 90 -6.77 22.08 1.14
C ASN A 90 -6.46 21.29 -0.13
N ARG A 91 -7.27 20.27 -0.45
CA ARG A 91 -7.12 19.48 -1.68
C ARG A 91 -7.22 20.33 -2.95
N ALA A 92 -8.12 21.31 -2.97
CA ALA A 92 -8.24 22.23 -4.10
C ALA A 92 -6.99 23.11 -4.27
N LYS A 93 -6.36 23.54 -3.16
CA LYS A 93 -5.10 24.30 -3.17
C LYS A 93 -3.93 23.46 -3.68
N GLU A 94 -3.78 22.23 -3.18
CA GLU A 94 -2.75 21.29 -3.63
C GLU A 94 -2.86 21.02 -5.14
N LEU A 95 -4.08 20.82 -5.65
CA LEU A 95 -4.31 20.64 -7.08
C LEU A 95 -3.94 21.88 -7.89
N ALA A 96 -4.29 23.08 -7.40
CA ALA A 96 -3.93 24.33 -8.07
C ALA A 96 -2.41 24.53 -8.16
N GLU A 97 -1.66 24.14 -7.12
CA GLU A 97 -0.19 24.21 -7.09
C GLU A 97 0.48 23.22 -8.07
N ILE A 98 -0.15 22.06 -8.33
CA ILE A 98 0.35 21.09 -9.32
C ILE A 98 0.11 21.57 -10.76
N LEU A 99 -0.97 22.33 -10.99
CA LEU A 99 -1.38 22.78 -12.32
C LEU A 99 -0.79 24.15 -12.73
N SER A 100 -0.16 24.87 -11.80
CA SER A 100 0.54 26.14 -12.01
C SER A 100 2.00 25.95 -12.40
#